data_AF-A0AAD7TKB5-F1
#
_entry.id   AF-A0AAD7TKB5-F1
#
_cell.length_a   1.000
_cell.length_b   1.000
_cell.length_c   1.000
_cell.angle_alpha   90.00
_cell.angle_beta   90.00
_cell.angle_gamma   90.00
#
_symmetry.space_group_name_H-M   'P 1'
#
loop_
_entity.id
_entity.type
_entity.pdbx_description
1 polymer ?
#
loop_
_entity_poly.entity_id
_entity_poly.type
_entity_poly.pdbx_seq_one_letter_code
_entity_poly.pdbx_strand_id
1 'polypeptide(L)'
;MASELGPLESPQVSQETDARSPRPTQYSGKLPDRDWFCCGYFIKLSALRRYLEKGHKRNYPPLMPAPRTLATLRELDGSPQERLDKLKALWIKKTDIEYRFIANVQQQSLPRIRSFAPAELRARLVNPSGVFLKIPNKVLGSYTRLEAYISTGICPPTDRRLTPTPEDQERLEIYIEAMNGLLCDAVREEASLTSQDFTFASIPLRCVCLPSFTDELVQDMLDYPSLARLYGIPPRYMLRGEVPMKTLERVGLLD
;
A
#
# COMPACT_ATOMS: atom_id res chain seq x y z
N MET A 1 53.26 -28.39 50.78
CA MET A 1 53.37 -27.03 51.35
C MET A 1 53.94 -26.18 50.23
N ALA A 2 53.11 -25.51 49.42
CA ALA A 2 52.34 -24.30 49.72
C ALA A 2 53.24 -23.07 49.92
N SER A 3 52.83 -21.99 49.24
CA SER A 3 53.20 -20.58 49.49
C SER A 3 54.60 -20.16 48.96
N GLU A 4 54.81 -19.00 48.32
CA GLU A 4 54.16 -17.70 48.46
C GLU A 4 54.18 -16.87 47.16
N LEU A 5 53.14 -16.04 47.02
CA LEU A 5 53.01 -14.89 46.13
C LEU A 5 53.64 -13.65 46.78
N GLY A 6 54.20 -12.76 45.94
CA GLY A 6 54.24 -11.30 46.15
C GLY A 6 55.57 -10.61 45.79
N PRO A 7 55.61 -9.26 45.61
CA PRO A 7 54.51 -8.30 45.52
C PRO A 7 54.59 -7.25 44.36
N LEU A 8 53.41 -6.69 44.09
CA LEU A 8 53.02 -5.31 43.71
C LEU A 8 54.07 -4.30 43.19
N GLU A 9 53.77 -3.71 42.02
CA GLU A 9 53.63 -2.24 41.86
C GLU A 9 52.59 -1.91 40.75
N SER A 10 51.59 -1.11 41.13
CA SER A 10 50.79 -0.20 40.29
C SER A 10 51.02 1.21 40.88
N PRO A 11 50.67 2.37 40.26
CA PRO A 11 49.93 2.62 39.02
C PRO A 11 50.54 3.75 38.14
N GLN A 12 49.98 4.01 36.95
CA GLN A 12 49.70 5.40 36.52
C GLN A 12 48.65 5.47 35.42
N VAL A 13 47.92 6.58 35.45
CA VAL A 13 46.57 6.83 34.93
C VAL A 13 46.64 8.01 33.96
N SER A 14 45.82 7.93 32.90
CA SER A 14 45.26 9.01 32.06
C SER A 14 46.07 9.64 30.91
N GLN A 15 45.47 9.60 29.71
CA GLN A 15 44.88 10.73 28.94
C GLN A 15 44.91 10.32 27.44
N GLU A 16 43.82 9.90 26.80
CA GLU A 16 42.66 10.66 26.28
C GLU A 16 42.99 11.61 25.10
N THR A 17 42.10 11.56 24.09
CA THR A 17 42.04 12.32 22.82
C THR A 17 42.95 11.78 21.70
N ASP A 18 42.51 11.53 20.46
CA ASP A 18 41.47 12.20 19.69
C ASP A 18 40.99 11.26 18.56
N ALA A 19 39.99 10.42 18.84
CA ALA A 19 39.30 9.64 17.82
C ALA A 19 38.33 10.56 17.10
N ARG A 20 38.78 11.18 16.00
CA ARG A 20 37.92 11.90 15.07
C ARG A 20 36.83 10.96 14.56
N SER A 21 35.66 11.02 15.18
CA SER A 21 34.43 10.44 14.65
C SER A 21 34.27 10.91 13.21
N PRO A 22 34.03 10.00 12.24
CA PRO A 22 33.67 10.43 10.90
C PRO A 22 32.40 11.27 11.01
N ARG A 23 32.49 12.54 10.57
CA ARG A 23 31.34 13.43 10.50
C ARG A 23 30.22 12.71 9.73
N PRO A 24 28.96 12.78 10.18
CA PRO A 24 27.85 12.21 9.44
C PRO A 24 27.78 12.94 8.10
N THR A 25 28.15 12.23 7.05
CA THR A 25 28.01 12.69 5.67
C THR A 25 26.53 13.01 5.47
N GLN A 26 26.17 14.28 5.34
CA GLN A 26 24.83 14.70 4.96
C GLN A 26 24.58 14.21 3.53
N TYR A 27 24.08 12.99 3.39
CA TYR A 27 23.58 12.48 2.12
C TYR A 27 22.16 13.00 1.92
N SER A 28 22.01 14.00 1.05
CA SER A 28 20.75 14.30 0.38
C SER A 28 20.46 13.19 -0.65
N GLY A 29 20.22 11.97 -0.17
CA GLY A 29 19.97 10.81 -1.00
C GLY A 29 18.57 10.89 -1.60
N LYS A 30 18.41 11.59 -2.73
CA LYS A 30 17.37 11.21 -3.68
C LYS A 30 17.58 9.72 -3.99
N LEU A 31 16.53 8.91 -3.87
CA LEU A 31 16.54 7.57 -4.44
C LEU A 31 17.06 7.69 -5.89
N PRO A 32 18.02 6.88 -6.34
CA PRO A 32 18.47 6.94 -7.72
C PRO A 32 17.25 6.75 -8.64
N ASP A 33 17.15 7.58 -9.69
CA ASP A 33 16.14 7.59 -10.79
C ASP A 33 16.12 6.26 -11.58
N ARG A 34 16.00 5.12 -10.89
CA ARG A 34 15.80 3.81 -11.49
C ARG A 34 14.33 3.47 -11.33
N ASP A 35 13.68 3.17 -12.44
CA ASP A 35 12.28 2.73 -12.52
C ASP A 35 12.13 1.35 -11.85
N TRP A 36 12.24 1.28 -10.52
CA TRP A 36 11.86 0.08 -9.78
C TRP A 36 10.38 -0.20 -10.00
N PHE A 37 10.02 -1.47 -10.05
CA PHE A 37 8.65 -1.92 -10.22
C PHE A 37 8.17 -2.62 -8.96
N CYS A 38 6.96 -2.27 -8.54
CA CYS A 38 6.21 -2.98 -7.53
C CYS A 38 5.41 -4.09 -8.24
N CYS A 39 5.55 -5.33 -7.78
CA CYS A 39 4.72 -6.46 -8.18
C CYS A 39 3.62 -6.68 -7.14
N GLY A 40 2.46 -7.17 -7.56
CA GLY A 40 1.30 -7.25 -6.69
C GLY A 40 -0.02 -7.33 -7.44
N TYR A 41 -1.11 -7.07 -6.73
CA TYR A 41 -2.46 -7.27 -7.24
C TYR A 41 -3.35 -6.06 -7.02
N PHE A 42 -4.09 -5.68 -8.06
CA PHE A 42 -5.25 -4.82 -7.94
C PHE A 42 -6.41 -5.59 -7.34
N ILE A 43 -7.12 -4.97 -6.41
CA ILE A 43 -8.35 -5.52 -5.83
C ILE A 43 -9.54 -4.98 -6.63
N LYS A 44 -10.40 -5.86 -7.13
CA LYS A 44 -11.62 -5.44 -7.83
C LYS A 44 -12.48 -4.57 -6.93
N LEU A 45 -12.92 -3.44 -7.44
CA LEU A 45 -13.81 -2.50 -6.75
C LEU A 45 -15.07 -3.19 -6.19
N SER A 46 -15.67 -4.09 -6.96
CA SER A 46 -16.84 -4.87 -6.54
C SER A 46 -16.55 -5.80 -5.37
N ALA A 47 -15.34 -6.37 -5.31
CA ALA A 47 -14.93 -7.27 -4.25
C ALA A 47 -14.67 -6.52 -2.94
N LEU A 48 -13.97 -5.37 -3.00
CA LEU A 48 -13.80 -4.48 -1.86
C LEU A 48 -15.16 -4.03 -1.29
N ARG A 49 -16.07 -3.65 -2.18
CA ARG A 49 -17.41 -3.23 -1.77
C ARG A 49 -18.18 -4.38 -1.12
N ARG A 50 -18.20 -5.57 -1.74
CA ARG A 50 -18.81 -6.78 -1.16
C ARG A 50 -18.25 -7.05 0.24
N TYR A 51 -16.93 -7.09 0.38
CA TYR A 51 -16.26 -7.36 1.66
C TYR A 51 -16.63 -6.33 2.73
N LEU A 52 -16.61 -5.03 2.42
CA LEU A 52 -16.88 -3.98 3.39
C LEU A 52 -18.37 -3.82 3.74
N GLU A 53 -19.25 -3.90 2.75
CA GLU A 53 -20.70 -3.72 2.97
C GLU A 53 -21.34 -4.96 3.59
N LYS A 54 -21.03 -6.15 3.08
CA LYS A 54 -21.60 -7.41 3.59
C LYS A 54 -20.88 -7.87 4.85
N GLY A 55 -19.55 -7.86 4.80
CA GLY A 55 -18.69 -8.35 5.87
C GLY A 55 -18.62 -7.44 7.08
N HIS A 56 -18.51 -6.13 6.85
CA HIS A 56 -18.26 -5.13 7.90
C HIS A 56 -19.40 -4.13 8.11
N LYS A 57 -20.57 -4.38 7.48
CA LYS A 57 -21.79 -3.56 7.57
C LYS A 57 -21.55 -2.07 7.33
N ARG A 58 -20.58 -1.74 6.47
CA ARG A 58 -20.32 -0.37 6.04
C ARG A 58 -21.35 0.04 5.00
N ASN A 59 -21.78 1.29 5.03
CA ASN A 59 -22.73 1.82 4.06
C ASN A 59 -22.02 2.83 3.15
N TYR A 60 -21.89 2.53 1.87
CA TYR A 60 -21.33 3.44 0.89
C TYR A 60 -22.39 3.89 -0.12
N PRO A 61 -22.29 5.12 -0.67
CA PRO A 61 -23.11 5.54 -1.78
C PRO A 61 -23.10 4.51 -2.92
N PRO A 62 -24.23 4.22 -3.59
CA PRO A 62 -24.26 3.29 -4.71
C PRO A 62 -23.25 3.66 -5.81
N LEU A 63 -22.55 2.66 -6.35
CA LEU A 63 -21.68 2.87 -7.51
C LEU A 63 -22.57 3.23 -8.69
N MET A 64 -22.16 4.25 -9.43
CA MET A 64 -22.84 4.59 -10.68
C MET A 64 -22.43 3.60 -11.77
N PRO A 65 -23.39 3.00 -12.50
CA PRO A 65 -23.04 2.20 -13.66
C PRO A 65 -22.30 3.06 -14.68
N ALA A 66 -21.43 2.43 -15.48
CA ALA A 66 -20.79 3.13 -16.58
C ALA A 66 -21.86 3.68 -17.54
N PRO A 67 -21.88 4.99 -17.82
CA PRO A 67 -22.81 5.56 -18.80
C PRO A 67 -22.56 4.89 -20.15
N ARG A 68 -23.55 4.17 -20.69
CA ARG A 68 -23.41 3.47 -21.97
C ARG A 68 -23.42 4.51 -23.08
N THR A 69 -22.26 4.74 -23.70
CA THR A 69 -22.03 5.92 -24.53
C THR A 69 -23.12 6.19 -25.57
N LEU A 70 -23.52 5.21 -26.40
CA LEU A 70 -24.52 5.45 -27.47
C LEU A 70 -25.97 5.40 -27.00
N ALA A 71 -26.32 4.52 -26.06
CA ALA A 71 -27.68 4.39 -25.55
C ALA A 71 -28.05 5.59 -24.65
N THR A 72 -27.16 5.91 -23.70
CA THR A 72 -27.32 7.06 -22.82
C THR A 72 -27.29 8.38 -23.60
N LEU A 73 -26.51 8.52 -24.69
CA LEU A 73 -26.59 9.72 -25.54
C LEU A 73 -27.96 9.91 -26.21
N ARG A 74 -28.64 8.82 -26.61
CA ARG A 74 -29.95 8.90 -27.28
C ARG A 74 -31.08 9.23 -26.32
N GLU A 75 -30.95 8.78 -25.06
CA GLU A 75 -31.91 9.01 -23.97
C GLU A 75 -31.80 10.41 -23.35
N LEU A 76 -30.69 11.11 -23.57
CA LEU A 76 -30.50 12.46 -23.04
C LEU A 76 -31.20 13.50 -23.92
N ASP A 77 -31.99 14.37 -23.28
CA ASP A 77 -32.61 15.51 -23.92
C ASP A 77 -31.61 16.63 -24.25
N GLY A 78 -31.95 17.42 -25.27
CA GLY A 78 -31.19 18.59 -25.71
C GLY A 78 -30.55 18.41 -27.09
N SER A 79 -29.78 19.41 -27.50
CA SER A 79 -28.92 19.40 -28.68
C SER A 79 -27.79 18.36 -28.54
N PRO A 80 -27.16 17.94 -29.64
CA PRO A 80 -26.03 16.99 -29.59
C PRO A 80 -24.91 17.40 -28.63
N GLN A 81 -24.61 18.70 -28.54
CA GLN A 81 -23.59 19.23 -27.64
C GLN A 81 -24.01 19.15 -26.18
N GLU A 82 -25.25 19.55 -25.85
CA GLU A 82 -25.78 19.44 -24.48
C GLU A 82 -25.82 17.98 -24.00
N ARG A 83 -26.16 17.04 -24.89
CA ARG A 83 -26.13 15.59 -24.58
C ARG A 83 -24.72 15.11 -24.27
N LEU A 84 -23.73 15.56 -25.05
CA LEU A 84 -22.33 15.22 -24.81
C LEU A 84 -21.85 15.77 -23.46
N ASP A 85 -22.20 17.01 -23.13
CA ASP A 85 -21.78 17.63 -21.87
C ASP A 85 -22.46 16.99 -20.65
N LYS A 86 -23.75 16.62 -20.77
CA LYS A 86 -24.44 15.79 -19.77
C LYS A 86 -23.75 14.43 -19.60
N LEU A 87 -23.35 13.77 -20.70
CA LEU A 87 -22.64 12.49 -20.62
C LEU A 87 -21.26 12.64 -19.95
N LYS A 88 -20.51 13.70 -20.25
CA LYS A 88 -19.24 14.01 -19.56
C LYS A 88 -19.47 14.20 -18.06
N ALA A 89 -20.50 14.95 -17.67
CA ALA A 89 -20.83 15.16 -16.26
C ALA A 89 -21.17 13.85 -15.54
N LEU A 90 -21.89 12.93 -16.19
CA LEU A 90 -22.17 11.60 -15.63
C LEU A 90 -20.89 10.78 -15.42
N TRP A 91 -19.95 10.83 -16.38
CA TRP A 91 -18.65 10.18 -16.22
C TRP A 91 -17.84 10.77 -15.08
N ILE A 92 -17.75 12.11 -14.99
CA ILE A 92 -17.05 12.81 -13.90
C ILE A 92 -17.63 12.41 -12.54
N LYS A 93 -18.96 12.43 -12.41
CA LYS A 93 -19.64 12.05 -11.16
C LYS A 93 -19.36 10.58 -10.79
N LYS A 94 -19.40 9.67 -11.75
CA LYS A 94 -19.04 8.27 -11.53
C LYS A 94 -17.61 8.14 -11.01
N THR A 95 -16.64 8.80 -11.66
CA THR A 95 -15.22 8.71 -11.28
C THR A 95 -14.96 9.32 -9.91
N ASP A 96 -15.65 10.39 -9.53
CA ASP A 96 -15.57 10.99 -8.19
C ASP A 96 -16.09 10.03 -7.12
N ILE A 97 -17.23 9.37 -7.35
CA ILE A 97 -17.77 8.37 -6.40
C ILE A 97 -16.80 7.20 -6.21
N GLU A 98 -16.25 6.66 -7.30
CA GLU A 98 -15.27 5.57 -7.24
C GLU A 98 -13.98 6.00 -6.53
N TYR A 99 -13.49 7.20 -6.83
CA TYR A 99 -12.32 7.76 -6.17
C TYR A 99 -12.53 7.89 -4.66
N ARG A 100 -13.64 8.52 -4.23
CA ARG A 100 -13.97 8.69 -2.81
C ARG A 100 -14.13 7.36 -2.09
N PHE A 101 -14.71 6.36 -2.75
CA PHE A 101 -14.80 5.02 -2.20
C PHE A 101 -13.39 4.46 -1.93
N ILE A 102 -12.52 4.40 -2.93
CA ILE A 102 -11.16 3.83 -2.75
C ILE A 102 -10.34 4.64 -1.74
N ALA A 103 -10.41 5.97 -1.78
CA ALA A 103 -9.75 6.82 -0.79
C ALA A 103 -10.23 6.51 0.64
N ASN A 104 -11.54 6.31 0.84
CA ASN A 104 -12.08 5.91 2.15
C ASN A 104 -11.59 4.52 2.58
N VAL A 105 -11.56 3.55 1.66
CA VAL A 105 -11.03 2.20 1.91
C VAL A 105 -9.60 2.27 2.46
N GLN A 106 -8.77 3.11 1.84
CA GLN A 106 -7.34 3.22 2.15
C GLN A 106 -7.05 4.02 3.41
N GLN A 107 -7.79 5.11 3.64
CA GLN A 107 -7.51 6.03 4.74
C GLN A 107 -8.28 5.69 6.01
N GLN A 108 -9.40 4.97 5.90
CA GLN A 108 -10.32 4.75 7.02
C GLN A 108 -10.72 3.30 7.19
N SER A 109 -11.33 2.67 6.19
CA SER A 109 -12.01 1.39 6.40
C SER A 109 -11.03 0.26 6.72
N LEU A 110 -10.04 0.02 5.85
CA LEU A 110 -9.08 -1.06 6.05
C LEU A 110 -8.08 -0.80 7.17
N PRO A 111 -7.50 0.40 7.33
CA PRO A 111 -6.67 0.70 8.50
C PRO A 111 -7.38 0.44 9.82
N ARG A 112 -8.66 0.85 9.92
CA ARG A 112 -9.47 0.61 11.12
C ARG A 112 -9.80 -0.86 11.32
N ILE A 113 -10.11 -1.60 10.25
CA ILE A 113 -10.32 -3.06 10.36
C ILE A 113 -9.03 -3.74 10.84
N ARG A 114 -7.89 -3.37 10.28
CA ARG A 114 -6.57 -3.88 10.67
C ARG A 114 -6.23 -3.55 12.12
N SER A 115 -6.53 -2.34 12.62
CA SER A 115 -6.20 -1.95 14.00
C SER A 115 -6.92 -2.80 15.05
N PHE A 116 -8.09 -3.34 14.72
CA PHE A 116 -8.84 -4.26 15.60
C PHE A 116 -8.47 -5.74 15.40
N ALA A 117 -7.60 -6.06 14.43
CA ALA A 117 -7.15 -7.43 14.22
C ALA A 117 -6.14 -7.86 15.32
N PRO A 118 -6.11 -9.16 15.69
CA PRO A 118 -5.04 -9.75 16.49
C PRO A 118 -3.66 -9.49 15.87
N ALA A 119 -2.63 -9.41 16.70
CA ALA A 119 -1.26 -9.08 16.28
C ALA A 119 -0.76 -10.02 15.17
N GLU A 120 -1.07 -11.31 15.26
CA GLU A 120 -0.69 -12.33 14.29
C GLU A 120 -1.31 -12.07 12.91
N LEU A 121 -2.54 -11.56 12.87
CA LEU A 121 -3.20 -11.18 11.62
C LEU A 121 -2.68 -9.83 11.11
N ARG A 122 -2.43 -8.86 12.00
CA ARG A 122 -1.84 -7.56 11.60
C ARG A 122 -0.49 -7.72 10.91
N ALA A 123 0.33 -8.67 11.36
CA ALA A 123 1.62 -9.00 10.74
C ALA A 123 1.50 -9.53 9.30
N ARG A 124 0.34 -10.08 8.94
CA ARG A 124 0.03 -10.66 7.62
C ARG A 124 -0.79 -9.73 6.73
N LEU A 125 -1.37 -8.67 7.30
CA LEU A 125 -2.26 -7.74 6.63
C LEU A 125 -1.55 -6.46 6.22
N VAL A 126 -1.41 -6.29 4.91
CA VAL A 126 -0.93 -5.07 4.26
C VAL A 126 -2.12 -4.18 3.95
N ASN A 127 -2.09 -2.93 4.39
CA ASN A 127 -3.06 -1.93 3.92
C ASN A 127 -2.82 -1.69 2.43
N PRO A 128 -3.84 -1.82 1.56
CA PRO A 128 -3.65 -1.60 0.13
C PRO A 128 -3.16 -0.19 -0.17
N SER A 129 -2.11 -0.10 -0.98
CA SER A 129 -1.60 1.16 -1.55
C SER A 129 -2.53 1.68 -2.64
N GLY A 130 -2.48 2.99 -2.90
CA GLY A 130 -3.15 3.65 -4.02
C GLY A 130 -2.31 3.59 -5.28
N VAL A 131 -2.96 3.40 -6.41
CA VAL A 131 -2.31 3.57 -7.71
C VAL A 131 -3.21 4.43 -8.59
N PHE A 132 -2.65 5.53 -9.09
CA PHE A 132 -3.31 6.38 -10.06
C PHE A 132 -3.06 5.86 -11.47
N LEU A 133 -4.12 5.45 -12.14
CA LEU A 133 -4.09 4.97 -13.52
C LEU A 133 -4.78 5.95 -14.45
N LYS A 134 -4.15 6.25 -15.58
CA LYS A 134 -4.77 7.03 -16.66
C LYS A 134 -5.54 6.08 -17.58
N ILE A 135 -6.87 6.18 -17.56
CA ILE A 135 -7.77 5.32 -18.33
C ILE A 135 -8.26 6.06 -19.57
N PRO A 136 -8.01 5.55 -20.79
CA PRO A 136 -8.60 6.10 -22.00
C PRO A 136 -10.12 6.02 -21.98
N ASN A 137 -10.79 7.09 -22.41
CA ASN A 137 -12.25 7.17 -22.41
C ASN A 137 -12.74 7.94 -23.64
N LYS A 138 -13.67 7.37 -24.42
CA LYS A 138 -14.14 7.98 -25.67
C LYS A 138 -14.87 9.32 -25.49
N VAL A 139 -15.37 9.61 -24.28
CA VAL A 139 -16.16 10.81 -23.96
C VAL A 139 -15.26 11.89 -23.32
N LEU A 140 -14.42 11.50 -22.36
CA LEU A 140 -13.53 12.39 -21.63
C LEU A 140 -12.14 12.52 -22.26
N GLY A 141 -11.84 11.76 -23.31
CA GLY A 141 -10.47 11.52 -23.80
C GLY A 141 -9.72 10.56 -22.89
N SER A 142 -9.52 10.96 -21.63
CA SER A 142 -9.00 10.10 -20.56
C SER A 142 -9.44 10.60 -19.19
N TYR A 143 -9.47 9.72 -18.19
CA TYR A 143 -9.65 10.11 -16.79
C TYR A 143 -8.67 9.36 -15.89
N THR A 144 -8.41 9.92 -14.71
CA THR A 144 -7.59 9.28 -13.70
C THR A 144 -8.47 8.41 -12.80
N ARG A 145 -8.08 7.15 -12.59
CA ARG A 145 -8.72 6.22 -11.66
C ARG A 145 -7.75 5.89 -10.53
N LEU A 146 -8.20 6.00 -9.29
CA LEU A 146 -7.49 5.47 -8.13
C LEU A 146 -7.90 4.00 -7.94
N GLU A 147 -6.93 3.11 -7.81
CA GLU A 147 -7.16 1.69 -7.51
C GLU A 147 -6.42 1.26 -6.25
N ALA A 148 -7.01 0.30 -5.54
CA ALA A 148 -6.38 -0.36 -4.40
C ALA A 148 -5.46 -1.48 -4.90
N TYR A 149 -4.22 -1.45 -4.41
CA TYR A 149 -3.14 -2.33 -4.84
C TYR A 149 -2.42 -2.92 -3.64
N ILE A 150 -2.31 -4.23 -3.59
CA ILE A 150 -1.51 -4.95 -2.58
C ILE A 150 -0.21 -5.41 -3.22
N SER A 151 0.91 -4.92 -2.71
CA SER A 151 2.23 -5.33 -3.18
C SER A 151 2.61 -6.69 -2.62
N THR A 152 3.25 -7.48 -3.47
CA THR A 152 3.90 -8.75 -3.14
C THR A 152 5.41 -8.68 -3.29
N GLY A 153 5.98 -7.55 -3.71
CA GLY A 153 7.42 -7.35 -3.79
C GLY A 153 7.86 -6.20 -4.69
N ILE A 154 9.16 -5.96 -4.72
CA ILE A 154 9.79 -4.96 -5.60
C ILE A 154 10.85 -5.65 -6.46
N CYS A 155 10.95 -5.25 -7.72
CA CYS A 155 11.94 -5.77 -8.66
C CYS A 155 12.57 -4.62 -9.48
N PRO A 156 13.82 -4.79 -9.94
CA PRO A 156 14.42 -3.86 -10.89
C PRO A 156 13.72 -3.97 -12.28
N PRO A 157 13.90 -2.97 -13.17
CA PRO A 157 13.33 -3.01 -14.52
C PRO A 157 13.64 -4.28 -15.32
N THR A 158 14.84 -4.85 -15.14
CA THR A 158 15.30 -6.06 -15.84
C THR A 158 14.48 -7.30 -15.46
N ASP A 159 13.91 -7.28 -14.26
CA ASP A 159 13.21 -8.42 -13.66
C ASP A 159 11.72 -8.10 -13.57
N ARG A 160 11.23 -7.13 -14.37
CA ARG A 160 9.82 -6.78 -14.41
C ARG A 160 9.01 -7.97 -14.93
N ARG A 161 8.11 -8.49 -14.10
CA ARG A 161 7.28 -9.65 -14.43
C ARG A 161 5.88 -9.23 -14.86
N LEU A 162 5.33 -9.91 -15.86
CA LEU A 162 3.95 -9.71 -16.34
C LEU A 162 2.98 -10.73 -15.75
N THR A 163 3.49 -11.79 -15.13
CA THR A 163 2.71 -12.88 -14.52
C THR A 163 3.16 -13.10 -13.08
N PRO A 164 2.26 -13.55 -12.20
CA PRO A 164 2.60 -13.84 -10.81
C PRO A 164 3.52 -15.05 -10.70
N THR A 165 4.44 -15.01 -9.76
CA THR A 165 5.23 -16.18 -9.34
C THR A 165 4.51 -16.98 -8.25
N PRO A 166 4.96 -18.22 -7.93
CA PRO A 166 4.40 -18.98 -6.81
C PRO A 166 4.43 -18.20 -5.49
N GLU A 167 5.49 -17.44 -5.23
CA GLU A 167 5.63 -16.58 -4.05
C GLU A 167 4.59 -15.43 -4.05
N ASP A 168 4.28 -14.85 -5.20
CA ASP A 168 3.24 -13.83 -5.32
C ASP A 168 1.84 -14.42 -5.03
N GLN A 169 1.60 -15.66 -5.49
CA GLN A 169 0.35 -16.38 -5.25
C GLN A 169 0.18 -16.74 -3.77
N GLU A 170 1.22 -17.28 -3.14
CA GLU A 170 1.24 -17.59 -1.71
C GLU A 170 0.97 -16.33 -0.87
N ARG A 171 1.61 -15.21 -1.20
CA ARG A 171 1.35 -13.92 -0.51
C ARG A 171 -0.09 -13.46 -0.68
N LEU A 172 -0.68 -13.62 -1.86
CA LEU A 172 -2.08 -13.29 -2.09
C LEU A 172 -3.00 -14.20 -1.26
N GLU A 173 -2.72 -15.49 -1.19
CA GLU A 173 -3.50 -16.46 -0.40
C GLU A 173 -3.44 -16.13 1.08
N ILE A 174 -2.25 -15.82 1.63
CA ILE A 174 -2.08 -15.36 3.01
C ILE A 174 -2.90 -14.09 3.28
N TYR A 175 -2.88 -13.14 2.34
CA TYR A 175 -3.66 -11.91 2.47
C TYR A 175 -5.17 -12.19 2.47
N ILE A 176 -5.65 -13.06 1.57
CA ILE A 176 -7.06 -13.45 1.48
C ILE A 176 -7.49 -14.17 2.76
N GLU A 177 -6.69 -15.12 3.25
CA GLU A 177 -6.95 -15.86 4.48
C GLU A 177 -7.05 -14.89 5.67
N ALA A 178 -6.08 -13.99 5.81
CA ALA A 178 -6.06 -13.03 6.90
C ALA A 178 -7.26 -12.06 6.84
N MET A 179 -7.63 -11.59 5.64
CA MET A 179 -8.81 -10.73 5.46
C MET A 179 -10.11 -11.48 5.76
N ASN A 180 -10.26 -12.70 5.28
CA ASN A 180 -11.48 -13.50 5.51
C ASN A 180 -11.58 -13.98 6.97
N GLY A 181 -10.46 -14.14 7.67
CA GLY A 181 -10.41 -14.43 9.10
C GLY A 181 -10.98 -13.30 9.98
N LEU A 182 -11.08 -12.08 9.44
CA LEU A 182 -11.72 -10.94 10.12
C LEU A 182 -13.24 -10.87 9.91
N LEU A 183 -13.81 -11.79 9.15
CA LEU A 183 -15.26 -11.88 8.94
C LEU A 183 -15.90 -12.81 9.99
N CYS A 184 -17.09 -12.44 10.47
CA CYS A 184 -17.90 -13.37 11.25
C CYS A 184 -18.49 -14.47 10.35
N ASP A 185 -18.72 -15.65 10.93
CA ASP A 185 -19.13 -16.84 10.17
C ASP A 185 -20.43 -16.61 9.39
N ALA A 186 -21.38 -15.87 9.97
CA ALA A 186 -22.69 -15.59 9.39
C ALA A 186 -22.65 -14.86 8.03
N VAL A 187 -21.57 -14.13 7.74
CA VAL A 187 -21.41 -13.37 6.49
C VAL A 187 -20.24 -13.85 5.64
N ARG A 188 -19.48 -14.85 6.12
CA ARG A 188 -18.22 -15.25 5.48
C ARG A 188 -18.45 -15.71 4.05
N GLU A 189 -19.45 -16.55 3.80
CA GLU A 189 -19.74 -17.05 2.45
C GLU A 189 -20.09 -15.92 1.46
N GLU A 190 -20.88 -14.94 1.89
CA GLU A 190 -21.32 -13.83 1.02
C GLU A 190 -20.27 -12.73 0.85
N ALA A 191 -19.38 -12.53 1.83
CA ALA A 191 -18.47 -11.39 1.90
C ALA A 191 -17.02 -11.73 1.55
N SER A 192 -16.63 -13.01 1.54
CA SER A 192 -15.24 -13.43 1.38
C SER A 192 -14.60 -12.93 0.09
N LEU A 193 -13.30 -12.69 0.18
CA LEU A 193 -12.41 -12.48 -0.96
C LEU A 193 -11.95 -13.83 -1.50
N THR A 194 -11.75 -13.89 -2.80
CA THR A 194 -11.25 -15.05 -3.56
C THR A 194 -10.14 -14.60 -4.50
N SER A 195 -9.31 -15.51 -5.00
CA SER A 195 -8.24 -15.16 -5.95
C SER A 195 -8.77 -14.48 -7.24
N GLN A 196 -10.00 -14.79 -7.64
CA GLN A 196 -10.67 -14.16 -8.80
C GLN A 196 -10.99 -12.67 -8.57
N ASP A 197 -10.98 -12.20 -7.33
CA ASP A 197 -11.21 -10.80 -6.98
C ASP A 197 -9.97 -9.92 -7.22
N PHE A 198 -8.86 -10.52 -7.63
CA PHE A 198 -7.58 -9.87 -7.79
C PHE A 198 -7.08 -9.94 -9.22
N THR A 199 -6.25 -8.97 -9.62
CA THR A 199 -5.60 -8.95 -10.93
C THR A 199 -4.15 -8.56 -10.76
N PHE A 200 -3.24 -9.46 -11.15
CA PHE A 200 -1.81 -9.21 -11.02
C PHE A 200 -1.37 -8.08 -11.94
N ALA A 201 -0.48 -7.22 -11.42
CA ALA A 201 0.15 -6.17 -12.20
C ALA A 201 1.52 -5.80 -11.64
N SER A 202 2.42 -5.43 -12.55
CA SER A 202 3.70 -4.82 -12.22
C SER A 202 3.69 -3.34 -12.61
N ILE A 203 3.75 -2.50 -11.58
CA ILE A 203 3.52 -1.05 -11.64
C ILE A 203 4.83 -0.32 -11.28
N PRO A 204 5.22 0.74 -11.99
CA PRO A 204 6.35 1.57 -11.57
C PRO A 204 6.16 2.05 -10.14
N LEU A 205 7.19 1.93 -9.29
CA LEU A 205 7.11 2.26 -7.88
C LEU A 205 6.66 3.71 -7.64
N ARG A 206 7.07 4.64 -8.52
CA ARG A 206 6.63 6.05 -8.51
C ARG A 206 5.12 6.26 -8.67
N CYS A 207 4.38 5.27 -9.17
CA CYS A 207 2.94 5.33 -9.34
C CYS A 207 2.18 4.76 -8.13
N VAL A 208 2.89 4.20 -7.15
CA VAL A 208 2.33 3.60 -5.94
C VAL A 208 2.35 4.64 -4.83
N CYS A 209 1.17 5.04 -4.37
CA CYS A 209 0.95 5.88 -3.20
C CYS A 209 0.79 4.97 -2.00
N LEU A 210 1.78 4.96 -1.11
CA LEU A 210 1.71 4.16 0.12
C LEU A 210 0.58 4.66 1.04
N PRO A 211 -0.03 3.76 1.83
CA PRO A 211 -0.96 4.20 2.86
C PRO A 211 -0.23 4.98 3.95
N SER A 212 -0.96 5.81 4.68
CA SER A 212 -0.43 6.48 5.86
C SER A 212 0.05 5.45 6.90
N PHE A 213 1.26 5.66 7.42
CA PHE A 213 1.83 4.84 8.47
C PHE A 213 1.48 5.43 9.83
N THR A 214 0.73 4.69 10.64
CA THR A 214 0.53 5.02 12.06
C THR A 214 1.70 4.49 12.88
N ASP A 215 1.90 4.99 14.10
CA ASP A 215 2.95 4.50 15.01
C ASP A 215 2.80 2.99 15.26
N GLU A 216 1.57 2.47 15.35
CA GLU A 216 1.33 1.03 15.50
C GLU A 216 1.76 0.25 14.26
N LEU A 217 1.52 0.78 13.06
CA LEU A 217 1.93 0.13 11.82
C LEU A 217 3.46 0.17 11.65
N VAL A 218 4.12 1.26 12.06
CA VAL A 218 5.59 1.32 12.10
C VAL A 218 6.13 0.29 13.09
N GLN A 219 5.56 0.20 14.29
CA GLN A 219 5.96 -0.81 15.27
C GLN A 219 5.77 -2.23 14.74
N ASP A 220 4.60 -2.54 14.15
CA ASP A 220 4.37 -3.84 13.51
C ASP A 220 5.42 -4.12 12.42
N MET A 221 5.89 -3.11 11.67
CA MET A 221 6.94 -3.33 10.67
C MET A 221 8.34 -3.56 11.26
N LEU A 222 8.63 -2.99 12.43
CA LEU A 222 9.87 -3.26 13.17
C LEU A 222 9.86 -4.67 13.74
N ASP A 223 8.72 -5.10 14.29
CA ASP A 223 8.53 -6.44 14.85
C ASP A 223 8.47 -7.51 13.76
N TYR A 224 7.97 -7.15 12.56
CA TYR A 224 7.84 -8.03 11.40
C TYR A 224 8.49 -7.42 10.14
N PRO A 225 9.82 -7.55 9.95
CA PRO A 225 10.53 -6.95 8.82
C PRO A 225 10.07 -7.40 7.42
N SER A 226 9.38 -8.53 7.32
CA SER A 226 8.73 -8.98 6.07
C SER A 226 7.59 -8.03 5.65
N LEU A 227 6.89 -7.42 6.61
CA LEU A 227 5.81 -6.45 6.36
C LEU A 227 6.35 -5.18 5.71
N ALA A 228 7.53 -4.71 6.13
CA ALA A 228 8.23 -3.58 5.53
C ALA A 228 8.44 -3.75 4.01
N ARG A 229 8.86 -4.96 3.61
CA ARG A 229 9.09 -5.28 2.19
C ARG A 229 7.79 -5.24 1.38
N LEU A 230 6.67 -5.62 1.98
CA LEU A 230 5.35 -5.55 1.34
C LEU A 230 4.85 -4.11 1.17
N TYR A 231 5.29 -3.16 1.99
CA TYR A 231 5.07 -1.73 1.72
C TYR A 231 6.09 -1.13 0.76
N GLY A 232 6.93 -1.97 0.16
CA GLY A 232 7.98 -1.50 -0.72
C GLY A 232 9.07 -0.70 0.00
N ILE A 233 9.21 -0.83 1.31
CA ILE A 233 10.23 -0.15 2.12
C ILE A 233 11.49 -1.04 2.15
N PRO A 234 12.61 -0.61 1.54
CA PRO A 234 13.81 -1.44 1.54
C PRO A 234 14.35 -1.63 2.97
N PRO A 235 14.83 -2.85 3.35
CA PRO A 235 15.26 -3.16 4.72
C PRO A 235 16.30 -2.19 5.31
N ARG A 236 17.15 -1.61 4.46
CA ARG A 236 18.18 -0.64 4.86
C ARG A 236 17.61 0.64 5.49
N TYR A 237 16.37 1.00 5.18
CA TYR A 237 15.70 2.16 5.77
C TYR A 237 15.08 1.83 7.14
N MET A 238 14.82 0.55 7.43
CA MET A 238 14.36 0.10 8.75
C MET A 238 15.51 -0.04 9.76
N LEU A 239 16.65 -0.57 9.33
CA LEU A 239 17.75 -0.98 10.21
C LEU A 239 18.58 0.16 10.82
N ARG A 240 18.47 1.39 10.33
CA ARG A 240 19.32 2.50 10.80
C ARG A 240 18.72 3.30 11.96
N GLY A 241 17.53 2.96 12.45
CA GLY A 241 16.73 3.89 13.25
C GLY A 241 16.42 5.19 12.49
N GLU A 242 16.73 5.21 11.19
CA GLU A 242 16.52 6.30 10.25
C GLU A 242 15.18 6.12 9.51
N VAL A 243 14.13 5.74 10.25
CA VAL A 243 12.78 6.15 9.90
C VAL A 243 12.45 7.42 10.70
N PRO A 244 13.14 8.57 10.53
CA PRO A 244 12.47 9.80 10.89
C PRO A 244 11.25 9.87 9.98
N MET A 245 10.10 10.21 10.56
CA MET A 245 8.94 10.69 9.81
C MET A 245 9.35 11.67 8.68
N LYS A 246 10.40 12.49 8.91
CA LYS A 246 11.01 13.39 7.92
C LYS A 246 11.72 12.73 6.72
N THR A 247 12.17 11.48 6.83
CA THR A 247 12.69 10.74 5.66
C THR A 247 11.55 10.24 4.79
N LEU A 248 10.44 9.76 5.37
CA LEU A 248 9.23 9.40 4.62
C LEU A 248 8.62 10.60 3.88
N GLU A 249 8.62 11.79 4.49
CA GLU A 249 8.30 13.07 3.82
C GLU A 249 9.24 13.35 2.63
N ARG A 250 10.56 13.16 2.81
CA ARG A 250 11.57 13.39 1.76
C ARG A 250 11.54 12.38 0.59
N VAL A 251 10.99 11.18 0.79
CA VAL A 251 10.77 10.21 -0.30
C VAL A 251 9.41 10.42 -0.98
N GLY A 252 8.62 11.42 -0.58
CA GLY A 252 7.30 11.71 -1.14
C GLY A 252 6.22 10.71 -0.72
N LEU A 253 6.36 10.11 0.48
CA LEU A 253 5.50 9.03 0.97
C LEU A 253 4.54 9.48 2.10
N LEU A 254 4.62 10.73 2.56
CA LEU A 254 3.64 11.40 3.42
C LEU A 254 3.62 12.90 3.04
N ASP A 255 2.42 13.48 2.95
CA ASP A 255 2.17 14.92 2.73
C ASP A 255 2.49 15.75 3.99
#